data_AF-A0A8H4KYC7-F1
#
_entry.id   AF-A0A8H4KYC7-F1
#
_cell.length_a   1.000
_cell.length_b   1.000
_cell.length_c   1.000
_cell.angle_alpha   90.00
_cell.angle_beta   90.00
_cell.angle_gamma   90.00
#
_symmetry.space_group_name_H-M   'P 1'
#
loop_
_entity.id
_entity.type
_entity.pdbx_description
1 polymer ?
#
loop_
_entity_poly.entity_id
_entity_poly.type
_entity_poly.pdbx_seq_one_letter_code
_entity_poly.pdbx_strand_id
1 'polypeptide(L)'
;MAFESLNWIADEIPSEPVWPEGVLAMNSAENWLCCPYLLPLIKQAIAKNLEAGRLSYNKNLGGAPDLLENIAMFFNKFLSPRHPIRAEHIVCGAGAGSILNSLDFALSELDEGVLIDAPIWEGFGIASNLRNDDRLIPVTKPDVLSSPEQLIQLYLEAMEAAPSSYPWVSNATAVIGSSLFSDLLVLEHIVIRNRMLLRNAAELIGDFLFFHRFIFYRPAADVFIWTRLGGESATKDSDAELMRSFASAKVSVASGVPFQAKDCGWFRITFTLPHDALIEGLSR
;
A
#
# COMPACT_ATOMS: atom_id res chain seq x y z
N MET A 1 -28.87 16.38 -19.71
CA MET A 1 -28.51 16.41 -18.27
C MET A 1 -27.01 16.21 -18.23
N ALA A 2 -26.28 17.20 -17.73
CA ALA A 2 -24.83 17.13 -17.64
C ALA A 2 -24.47 16.13 -16.54
N PHE A 3 -23.64 15.14 -16.85
CA PHE A 3 -23.08 14.25 -15.85
C PHE A 3 -22.05 15.05 -15.05
N GLU A 4 -22.37 15.33 -13.79
CA GLU A 4 -21.42 15.86 -12.82
C GLU A 4 -20.29 14.84 -12.65
N SER A 5 -19.06 15.32 -12.47
CA SER A 5 -17.89 14.45 -12.31
C SER A 5 -18.09 13.56 -11.07
N LEU A 6 -18.11 12.23 -11.26
CA LEU A 6 -18.47 11.21 -10.26
C LEU A 6 -17.41 10.97 -9.17
N ASN A 7 -16.55 11.95 -8.91
CA ASN A 7 -15.59 11.93 -7.80
C ASN A 7 -16.26 12.29 -6.47
N TRP A 8 -17.37 11.63 -6.12
CA TRP A 8 -18.08 11.87 -4.85
C TRP A 8 -17.16 11.66 -3.63
N ILE A 9 -16.14 10.80 -3.74
CA ILE A 9 -15.10 10.64 -2.72
C ILE A 9 -14.24 11.91 -2.58
N ALA A 10 -13.90 12.60 -3.68
CA ALA A 10 -13.07 13.82 -3.61
C ALA A 10 -13.84 15.01 -2.99
N ASP A 11 -15.16 15.05 -3.16
CA ASP A 11 -16.02 16.07 -2.54
C ASP A 11 -16.26 15.79 -1.04
N GLU A 12 -16.12 14.54 -0.60
CA GLU A 12 -16.27 14.14 0.81
C GLU A 12 -14.96 14.06 1.61
N ILE A 13 -13.79 13.99 0.95
CA ILE A 13 -12.49 14.04 1.62
C ILE A 13 -12.25 15.47 2.13
N PRO A 14 -12.20 15.73 3.45
CA PRO A 14 -11.85 17.03 3.97
C PRO A 14 -10.45 17.38 3.49
N SER A 15 -10.24 18.61 3.03
CA SER A 15 -8.91 19.09 2.69
C SER A 15 -8.00 18.95 3.91
N GLU A 16 -6.90 18.19 3.80
CA GLU A 16 -5.88 18.16 4.85
C GLU A 16 -5.47 19.61 5.23
N PRO A 17 -5.14 19.87 6.50
CA PRO A 17 -4.61 21.18 6.87
C PRO A 17 -3.32 21.44 6.08
N VAL A 18 -3.05 22.72 5.79
CA VAL A 18 -1.76 23.11 5.23
C VAL A 18 -0.69 22.86 6.30
N TRP A 19 0.15 21.85 6.06
CA TRP A 19 1.24 21.52 6.97
C TRP A 19 2.34 22.59 6.90
N PRO A 20 2.85 23.06 8.06
CA PRO A 20 3.92 24.06 8.08
C PRO A 20 5.27 23.47 7.65
N GLU A 21 6.23 24.35 7.33
CA GLU A 21 7.60 23.95 7.03
C GLU A 21 8.25 23.25 8.25
N GLY A 22 8.98 22.16 7.98
CA GLY A 22 9.61 21.32 9.00
C GLY A 22 8.62 20.42 9.76
N VAL A 23 7.44 20.17 9.20
CA VAL A 23 6.51 19.15 9.70
C VAL A 23 7.19 17.79 9.75
N LEU A 24 7.01 17.07 10.86
CA LEU A 24 7.44 15.69 10.99
C LEU A 24 6.35 14.79 10.42
N ALA A 25 6.67 14.09 9.33
CA ALA A 25 5.70 13.31 8.61
C ALA A 25 5.38 11.99 9.32
N MET A 26 4.17 11.86 9.88
CA MET A 26 3.64 10.58 10.41
C MET A 26 2.31 10.17 9.76
N ASN A 27 1.93 10.78 8.64
CA ASN A 27 0.74 10.44 7.86
C ASN A 27 1.05 9.57 6.62
N SER A 28 2.29 9.51 6.15
CA SER A 28 2.69 8.69 4.98
C SER A 28 3.04 7.25 5.38
N ALA A 29 2.50 6.26 4.67
CA ALA A 29 2.73 4.84 4.96
C ALA A 29 4.05 4.34 4.34
N GLU A 30 5.17 4.81 4.87
CA GLU A 30 6.53 4.48 4.40
C GLU A 30 7.34 3.77 5.47
N ASN A 31 8.05 2.70 5.09
CA ASN A 31 8.95 1.99 5.99
C ASN A 31 10.40 2.52 5.90
N TRP A 32 10.74 3.51 6.72
CA TRP A 32 12.10 4.06 6.77
C TRP A 32 13.10 3.18 7.53
N LEU A 33 12.61 2.22 8.32
CA LEU A 33 13.45 1.36 9.17
C LEU A 33 14.37 0.44 8.35
N CYS A 34 13.93 -0.01 7.17
CA CYS A 34 14.68 -0.92 6.33
C CYS A 34 15.58 -0.21 5.31
N CYS A 35 15.32 1.07 4.99
CA CYS A 35 16.02 1.84 3.97
C CYS A 35 17.56 1.85 4.13
N PRO A 36 18.14 2.03 5.33
CA PRO A 36 19.60 2.04 5.50
C PRO A 36 20.28 0.72 5.09
N TYR A 37 19.55 -0.40 5.15
CA TYR A 37 20.07 -1.72 4.80
C TYR A 37 19.82 -2.08 3.33
N LEU A 38 18.71 -1.61 2.76
CA LEU A 38 18.39 -1.82 1.35
C LEU A 38 19.25 -0.96 0.42
N LEU A 39 19.52 0.30 0.80
CA LEU A 39 20.20 1.25 -0.07
C LEU A 39 21.59 0.77 -0.56
N PRO A 40 22.49 0.22 0.29
CA PRO A 40 23.76 -0.31 -0.17
C PRO A 40 23.61 -1.47 -1.15
N LEU A 41 22.65 -2.37 -0.91
CA LEU A 41 22.37 -3.52 -1.77
C LEU A 41 21.85 -3.08 -3.14
N ILE A 42 20.95 -2.10 -3.16
CA ILE A 42 20.44 -1.49 -4.40
C ILE A 42 21.58 -0.86 -5.19
N LYS A 43 22.44 -0.06 -4.54
CA LYS A 43 23.60 0.56 -5.19
C LYS A 43 24.54 -0.50 -5.78
N GLN A 44 24.83 -1.56 -5.03
CA GLN A 44 25.69 -2.65 -5.47
C GLN A 44 25.08 -3.42 -6.65
N ALA A 45 23.78 -3.71 -6.60
CA ALA A 45 23.04 -4.39 -7.68
C ALA A 45 23.15 -3.61 -8.99
N ILE A 46 22.91 -2.29 -8.95
CA ILE A 46 23.03 -1.42 -10.12
C ILE A 46 24.47 -1.43 -10.64
N ALA A 47 25.45 -1.19 -9.76
CA ALA A 47 26.85 -1.10 -10.14
C ALA A 47 27.39 -2.39 -10.78
N LYS A 48 26.88 -3.55 -10.36
CA LYS A 48 27.36 -4.86 -10.82
C LYS A 48 26.61 -5.38 -12.04
N ASN A 49 25.29 -5.18 -12.11
CA ASN A 49 24.41 -5.94 -13.00
C ASN A 49 23.67 -5.08 -14.04
N LEU A 50 23.81 -3.74 -14.02
CA LEU A 50 23.20 -2.88 -15.02
C LEU A 50 24.03 -2.91 -16.32
N GLU A 51 23.46 -3.51 -17.37
CA GLU A 51 24.07 -3.63 -18.69
C GLU A 51 23.29 -2.85 -19.75
N ALA A 52 23.94 -2.50 -20.86
CA ALA A 52 23.31 -1.75 -21.96
C ALA A 52 22.03 -2.43 -22.49
N GLY A 53 21.98 -3.76 -22.51
CA GLY A 53 20.79 -4.51 -22.92
C GLY A 53 19.56 -4.26 -22.04
N ARG A 54 19.75 -3.91 -20.75
CA ARG A 54 18.68 -3.56 -19.80
C ARG A 54 18.13 -2.14 -20.00
N LEU A 55 18.71 -1.36 -20.92
CA LEU A 55 18.20 -0.06 -21.35
C LEU A 55 17.30 -0.15 -22.59
N SER A 56 17.10 -1.36 -23.15
CA SER A 56 16.20 -1.61 -24.28
C SER A 56 14.90 -2.26 -23.82
N TYR A 57 13.92 -2.44 -24.72
CA TYR A 57 12.61 -3.03 -24.42
C TYR A 57 12.71 -4.50 -23.97
N ASN A 58 11.79 -4.89 -23.08
CA ASN A 58 11.63 -6.28 -22.70
C ASN A 58 10.93 -7.05 -23.82
N LYS A 59 11.27 -8.33 -23.97
CA LYS A 59 10.67 -9.22 -24.98
C LYS A 59 9.54 -10.08 -24.40
N ASN A 60 9.42 -10.17 -23.08
CA ASN A 60 8.41 -10.97 -22.39
C ASN A 60 7.35 -10.05 -21.76
N LEU A 61 6.08 -10.26 -22.11
CA LEU A 61 4.91 -9.50 -21.66
C LEU A 61 4.76 -9.38 -20.13
N GLY A 62 5.21 -10.39 -19.38
CA GLY A 62 5.10 -10.40 -17.92
C GLY A 62 6.20 -9.59 -17.21
N GLY A 63 7.32 -9.30 -17.88
CA GLY A 63 8.50 -8.71 -17.27
C GLY A 63 9.77 -9.49 -17.57
N ALA A 64 10.90 -9.09 -16.98
CA ALA A 64 12.19 -9.74 -17.24
C ALA A 64 12.17 -11.18 -16.71
N PRO A 65 12.52 -12.21 -17.52
CA PRO A 65 12.38 -13.61 -17.11
C PRO A 65 13.08 -13.95 -15.79
N ASP A 66 14.30 -13.42 -15.61
CA ASP A 66 15.08 -13.58 -14.38
C ASP A 66 14.38 -12.96 -13.17
N LEU A 67 13.71 -11.82 -13.35
CA LEU A 67 12.93 -11.19 -12.28
C LEU A 67 11.76 -12.08 -11.87
N LEU A 68 11.01 -12.61 -12.84
CA LEU A 68 9.84 -13.46 -12.59
C LEU A 68 10.21 -14.75 -11.86
N GLU A 69 11.29 -15.42 -12.29
CA GLU A 69 11.82 -16.62 -11.63
C GLU A 69 12.22 -16.34 -10.18
N ASN A 70 12.96 -15.24 -9.95
CA ASN A 70 13.42 -14.88 -8.62
C ASN A 70 12.25 -14.48 -7.69
N ILE A 71 11.22 -13.79 -8.20
CA ILE A 71 10.00 -13.49 -7.43
C ILE A 71 9.26 -14.79 -7.07
N ALA A 72 9.14 -15.73 -8.02
CA ALA A 72 8.52 -17.03 -7.74
C ALA A 72 9.27 -17.78 -6.62
N MET A 73 10.62 -17.79 -6.66
CA MET A 73 11.43 -18.38 -5.60
C MET A 73 11.19 -17.70 -4.25
N PHE A 74 11.13 -16.36 -4.23
CA PHE A 74 10.83 -15.60 -3.03
C PHE A 74 9.46 -15.99 -2.45
N PHE A 75 8.39 -15.99 -3.26
CA PHE A 75 7.06 -16.36 -2.76
C PHE A 75 7.00 -17.79 -2.22
N ASN A 76 7.59 -18.75 -2.94
CA ASN A 76 7.63 -20.14 -2.49
C ASN A 76 8.42 -20.32 -1.18
N LYS A 77 9.49 -19.55 -0.98
CA LYS A 77 10.33 -19.62 0.23
C LYS A 77 9.66 -18.95 1.45
N PHE A 78 9.07 -17.77 1.27
CA PHE A 78 8.67 -16.91 2.40
C PHE A 78 7.17 -16.94 2.71
N LEU A 79 6.32 -17.32 1.75
CA LEU A 79 4.86 -17.33 1.93
C LEU A 79 4.27 -18.74 2.07
N SER A 80 5.08 -19.79 1.89
CA SER A 80 4.65 -21.20 1.99
C SER A 80 3.31 -21.47 1.27
N PRO A 81 3.19 -21.10 -0.03
CA PRO A 81 1.93 -21.19 -0.75
C PRO A 81 1.47 -22.65 -0.88
N ARG A 82 0.15 -22.88 -0.85
CA ARG A 82 -0.43 -24.23 -1.00
C ARG A 82 -0.08 -24.86 -2.34
N HIS A 83 -0.02 -24.06 -3.39
CA HIS A 83 0.42 -24.46 -4.72
C HIS A 83 1.70 -23.71 -5.08
N PRO A 84 2.73 -24.39 -5.63
CA PRO A 84 3.95 -23.71 -6.03
C PRO A 84 3.69 -22.61 -7.05
N ILE A 85 4.17 -21.41 -6.76
CA ILE A 85 4.11 -20.26 -7.67
C ILE A 85 5.18 -20.46 -8.75
N ARG A 86 4.80 -20.32 -10.02
CA ARG A 86 5.70 -20.41 -11.18
C ARG A 86 5.87 -19.03 -11.81
N ALA A 87 6.96 -18.83 -12.55
CA ALA A 87 7.22 -17.55 -13.22
C ALA A 87 6.08 -17.14 -14.18
N GLU A 88 5.44 -18.12 -14.84
CA GLU A 88 4.28 -17.92 -15.71
C GLU A 88 3.00 -17.44 -14.98
N HIS A 89 2.97 -17.47 -13.65
CA HIS A 89 1.88 -16.91 -12.85
C HIS A 89 2.06 -15.43 -12.54
N ILE A 90 3.20 -14.83 -12.88
CA ILE A 90 3.59 -13.50 -12.41
C ILE A 90 3.65 -12.53 -13.57
N VAL A 91 2.99 -11.38 -13.39
CA VAL A 91 3.10 -10.20 -14.25
C VAL A 91 3.54 -9.01 -13.39
N CYS A 92 4.58 -8.31 -13.81
CA CYS A 92 5.08 -7.12 -13.15
C CYS A 92 4.44 -5.86 -13.75
N GLY A 93 3.84 -5.02 -12.88
CA GLY A 93 3.33 -3.69 -13.25
C GLY A 93 4.06 -2.56 -12.53
N ALA A 94 3.87 -1.33 -13.01
CA ALA A 94 4.46 -0.12 -12.43
C ALA A 94 3.78 0.29 -11.09
N GLY A 95 4.00 -0.52 -10.05
CA GLY A 95 3.45 -0.31 -8.71
C GLY A 95 2.04 -0.85 -8.53
N ALA A 96 1.63 -0.99 -7.27
CA ALA A 96 0.35 -1.61 -6.89
C ALA A 96 -0.86 -0.85 -7.46
N GLY A 97 -0.85 0.49 -7.44
CA GLY A 97 -1.95 1.30 -7.98
C GLY A 97 -2.23 1.04 -9.46
N SER A 98 -1.18 0.87 -10.27
CA SER A 98 -1.38 0.48 -11.66
C SER A 98 -1.87 -0.94 -11.82
N ILE A 99 -1.35 -1.88 -11.02
CA ILE A 99 -1.79 -3.28 -11.09
C ILE A 99 -3.26 -3.37 -10.71
N LEU A 100 -3.69 -2.63 -9.70
CA LEU A 100 -5.09 -2.53 -9.28
C LEU A 100 -5.96 -1.95 -10.40
N ASN A 101 -5.57 -0.83 -11.01
CA ASN A 101 -6.30 -0.28 -12.15
C ASN A 101 -6.37 -1.26 -13.34
N SER A 102 -5.30 -2.00 -13.63
CA SER A 102 -5.31 -3.02 -14.69
C SER A 102 -6.18 -4.22 -14.34
N LEU A 103 -6.23 -4.60 -13.06
CA LEU A 103 -7.08 -5.68 -12.58
C LEU A 103 -8.55 -5.27 -12.67
N ASP A 104 -8.89 -4.08 -12.18
CA ASP A 104 -10.23 -3.50 -12.26
C ASP A 104 -10.74 -3.50 -13.70
N PHE A 105 -9.95 -2.95 -14.63
CA PHE A 105 -10.22 -2.99 -16.08
C PHE A 105 -10.46 -4.40 -16.64
N ALA A 106 -9.79 -5.43 -16.10
CA ALA A 106 -9.90 -6.79 -16.61
C ALA A 106 -11.05 -7.58 -15.97
N LEU A 107 -11.51 -7.18 -14.78
CA LEU A 107 -12.50 -7.93 -14.00
C LEU A 107 -13.89 -7.29 -14.01
N SER A 108 -14.00 -6.00 -14.27
CA SER A 108 -15.23 -5.22 -14.13
C SER A 108 -15.69 -4.63 -15.47
N GLU A 109 -17.00 -4.73 -15.70
CA GLU A 109 -17.67 -4.06 -16.80
C GLU A 109 -18.31 -2.75 -16.34
N LEU A 110 -18.66 -1.89 -17.30
CA LEU A 110 -19.38 -0.64 -17.02
C LEU A 110 -20.65 -0.91 -16.19
N ASP A 111 -20.83 -0.14 -15.11
CA ASP A 111 -21.91 -0.24 -14.12
C ASP A 111 -21.82 -1.44 -13.14
N GLU A 112 -20.75 -2.24 -13.17
CA GLU A 112 -20.44 -3.17 -12.09
C GLU A 112 -19.74 -2.47 -10.92
N GLY A 113 -19.58 -3.18 -9.80
CA GLY A 113 -18.97 -2.62 -8.59
C GLY A 113 -18.12 -3.64 -7.84
N VAL A 114 -16.98 -3.18 -7.32
CA VAL A 114 -16.08 -3.98 -6.50
C VAL A 114 -16.39 -3.76 -5.02
N LEU A 115 -16.55 -4.86 -4.27
CA LEU A 115 -16.81 -4.81 -2.84
C LEU A 115 -15.50 -4.72 -2.05
N ILE A 116 -15.35 -3.67 -1.23
CA ILE A 116 -14.15 -3.43 -0.40
C ILE A 116 -14.59 -3.19 1.05
N ASP A 117 -13.93 -3.85 2.00
CA ASP A 117 -14.18 -3.68 3.43
C ASP A 117 -13.56 -2.37 3.93
N ALA A 118 -14.34 -1.52 4.61
CA ALA A 118 -13.85 -0.29 5.23
C ALA A 118 -13.27 -0.54 6.64
N PRO A 119 -12.23 0.22 7.09
CA PRO A 119 -11.60 1.34 6.40
C PRO A 119 -10.75 0.93 5.19
N ILE A 120 -10.81 1.71 4.12
CA ILE A 120 -10.18 1.42 2.82
C ILE A 120 -8.97 2.32 2.56
N TRP A 121 -8.00 1.86 1.77
CA TRP A 121 -6.97 2.76 1.23
C TRP A 121 -7.61 3.69 0.19
N GLU A 122 -7.48 5.00 0.40
CA GLU A 122 -8.05 6.03 -0.47
C GLU A 122 -7.68 5.89 -1.96
N GLY A 123 -6.50 5.33 -2.26
CA GLY A 123 -6.02 5.14 -3.63
C GLY A 123 -6.85 4.17 -4.48
N PHE A 124 -7.70 3.34 -3.85
CA PHE A 124 -8.65 2.50 -4.60
C PHE A 124 -9.65 3.35 -5.41
N GLY A 125 -10.15 4.47 -4.85
CA GLY A 125 -11.11 5.34 -5.56
C GLY A 125 -10.51 6.03 -6.79
N ILE A 126 -9.21 6.35 -6.73
CA ILE A 126 -8.50 6.95 -7.86
C ILE A 126 -8.27 5.91 -8.97
N ALA A 127 -7.92 4.68 -8.59
CA ALA A 127 -7.65 3.59 -9.54
C ALA A 127 -8.91 3.14 -10.29
N SER A 128 -10.08 3.13 -9.64
CA SER A 128 -11.34 2.69 -10.26
C SER A 128 -12.00 3.76 -11.14
N ASN A 129 -11.97 5.03 -10.70
CA ASN A 129 -12.74 6.09 -11.36
C ASN A 129 -12.09 6.63 -12.64
N LEU A 130 -10.76 6.57 -12.75
CA LEU A 130 -10.05 7.25 -13.85
C LEU A 130 -10.17 6.55 -15.21
N ARG A 131 -10.52 5.25 -15.23
CA ARG A 131 -10.49 4.45 -16.46
C ARG A 131 -11.79 3.71 -16.78
N ASN A 132 -12.55 3.25 -15.78
CA ASN A 132 -13.73 2.41 -15.99
C ASN A 132 -15.07 3.03 -15.59
N ASP A 133 -15.07 4.12 -14.83
CA ASP A 133 -16.28 4.69 -14.20
C ASP A 133 -16.98 3.68 -13.25
N ASP A 134 -16.21 2.78 -12.64
CA ASP A 134 -16.69 1.73 -11.74
C ASP A 134 -17.15 2.30 -10.40
N ARG A 135 -18.25 1.76 -9.85
CA ARG A 135 -18.77 2.20 -8.54
C ARG A 135 -18.12 1.41 -7.40
N LEU A 136 -17.30 2.08 -6.59
CA LEU A 136 -16.88 1.52 -5.30
C LEU A 136 -18.04 1.52 -4.31
N ILE A 137 -18.52 0.33 -3.95
CA ILE A 137 -19.59 0.16 -2.96
C ILE A 137 -18.95 -0.41 -1.69
N PRO A 138 -18.83 0.37 -0.60
CA PRO A 138 -18.32 -0.15 0.66
C PRO A 138 -19.31 -1.18 1.24
N VAL A 139 -18.81 -2.35 1.65
CA VAL A 139 -19.65 -3.44 2.18
C VAL A 139 -19.28 -3.79 3.61
N THR A 140 -20.30 -4.05 4.43
CA THR A 140 -20.16 -4.66 5.76
C THR A 140 -20.77 -6.08 5.70
N LYS A 141 -19.98 -7.13 6.01
CA LYS A 141 -20.27 -8.56 5.70
C LYS A 141 -21.10 -9.31 6.77
N PRO A 142 -21.84 -10.39 6.41
CA PRO A 142 -21.32 -11.79 6.25
C PRO A 142 -21.97 -12.57 5.06
N ASP A 143 -21.72 -13.85 4.69
CA ASP A 143 -20.59 -14.80 4.72
C ASP A 143 -20.82 -15.84 3.57
N VAL A 144 -19.79 -16.07 2.72
CA VAL A 144 -19.55 -17.19 1.75
C VAL A 144 -20.13 -17.14 0.31
N LEU A 145 -19.25 -17.40 -0.67
CA LEU A 145 -19.50 -17.55 -2.12
C LEU A 145 -18.81 -18.80 -2.72
N SER A 146 -19.32 -19.22 -3.89
CA SER A 146 -19.18 -20.51 -4.58
C SER A 146 -18.06 -20.59 -5.65
N SER A 147 -17.12 -21.53 -5.45
CA SER A 147 -15.99 -22.10 -6.26
C SER A 147 -15.14 -21.28 -7.27
N PRO A 148 -13.78 -21.36 -7.21
CA PRO A 148 -12.82 -20.57 -8.03
C PRO A 148 -12.54 -20.97 -9.50
N GLU A 149 -12.80 -22.21 -9.94
CA GLU A 149 -12.22 -22.73 -11.19
C GLU A 149 -12.92 -22.24 -12.47
N GLN A 150 -14.26 -22.05 -12.43
CA GLN A 150 -14.99 -21.45 -13.56
C GLN A 150 -14.67 -19.96 -13.73
N LEU A 151 -14.36 -19.30 -12.61
CA LEU A 151 -14.03 -17.88 -12.56
C LEU A 151 -12.71 -17.58 -13.27
N ILE A 152 -11.70 -18.42 -13.07
CA ILE A 152 -10.36 -18.27 -13.69
C ILE A 152 -10.43 -18.38 -15.22
N GLN A 153 -11.24 -19.29 -15.77
CA GLN A 153 -11.33 -19.49 -17.21
C GLN A 153 -11.98 -18.30 -17.93
N LEU A 154 -13.02 -17.71 -17.34
CA LEU A 154 -13.70 -16.54 -17.88
C LEU A 154 -12.78 -15.31 -17.91
N TYR A 155 -11.90 -15.16 -16.91
CA TYR A 155 -10.96 -14.04 -16.86
C TYR A 155 -9.82 -14.14 -17.87
N LEU A 156 -9.33 -15.34 -18.20
CA LEU A 156 -8.30 -15.52 -19.23
C LEU A 156 -8.79 -15.07 -20.61
N GLU A 157 -10.05 -15.36 -20.94
CA GLU A 157 -10.67 -14.99 -22.21
C GLU A 157 -10.94 -13.47 -22.31
N ALA A 158 -11.35 -12.83 -21.21
CA ALA A 158 -11.53 -11.38 -21.14
C ALA A 158 -10.19 -10.61 -21.26
N MET A 159 -9.11 -11.13 -20.66
CA MET A 159 -7.77 -10.54 -20.73
C MET A 159 -7.20 -10.47 -22.16
N GLU A 160 -7.51 -11.44 -23.03
CA GLU A 160 -7.04 -11.46 -24.42
C GLU A 160 -7.74 -10.41 -25.32
N ALA A 161 -8.93 -9.95 -24.93
CA ALA A 161 -9.75 -9.00 -25.71
C ALA A 161 -9.49 -7.51 -25.38
N ALA A 162 -8.74 -7.22 -24.32
CA ALA A 162 -8.48 -5.86 -23.84
C ALA A 162 -7.39 -5.10 -24.65
N PRO A 163 -7.62 -3.86 -25.12
CA PRO A 163 -6.60 -3.06 -25.80
C PRO A 163 -5.44 -2.69 -24.84
N SER A 164 -4.24 -3.16 -25.19
CA SER A 164 -3.07 -3.17 -24.33
C SER A 164 -2.35 -1.81 -24.24
N SER A 165 -2.46 -1.17 -23.08
CA SER A 165 -1.46 -0.24 -22.56
C SER A 165 -1.30 -0.51 -21.07
N TYR A 166 -0.46 -1.50 -20.77
CA TYR A 166 -0.01 -1.84 -19.43
C TYR A 166 1.25 -1.03 -19.13
N PRO A 167 1.39 -0.38 -17.96
CA PRO A 167 2.63 0.28 -17.61
C PRO A 167 3.60 -0.77 -17.05
N TRP A 168 4.65 -0.99 -17.83
CA TRP A 168 5.67 -1.98 -17.56
C TRP A 168 6.63 -1.51 -16.48
N VAL A 169 7.17 -2.45 -15.70
CA VAL A 169 8.33 -2.16 -14.86
C VAL A 169 9.53 -1.83 -15.77
N SER A 170 10.21 -0.73 -15.46
CA SER A 170 11.46 -0.36 -16.14
C SER A 170 12.48 -1.50 -16.06
N ASN A 171 13.09 -1.85 -17.18
CA ASN A 171 14.12 -2.90 -17.23
C ASN A 171 15.35 -2.55 -16.39
N ALA A 172 15.67 -1.27 -16.21
CA ALA A 172 16.72 -0.84 -15.30
C ALA A 172 16.34 -1.09 -13.83
N THR A 173 15.07 -0.87 -13.46
CA THR A 173 14.57 -1.18 -12.11
C THR A 173 14.46 -2.69 -11.88
N ALA A 174 14.15 -3.46 -12.93
CA ALA A 174 14.12 -4.92 -12.86
C ALA A 174 15.47 -5.51 -12.45
N VAL A 175 16.60 -4.88 -12.79
CA VAL A 175 17.93 -5.29 -12.33
C VAL A 175 18.03 -5.27 -10.80
N ILE A 176 17.46 -4.25 -10.16
CA ILE A 176 17.44 -4.14 -8.69
C ILE A 176 16.62 -5.30 -8.11
N GLY A 177 15.41 -5.49 -8.65
CA GLY A 177 14.51 -6.57 -8.25
C GLY A 177 15.16 -7.95 -8.40
N SER A 178 15.67 -8.29 -9.59
CA SER A 178 16.33 -9.58 -9.84
C SER A 178 17.51 -9.81 -8.91
N SER A 179 18.32 -8.77 -8.68
CA SER A 179 19.50 -8.90 -7.81
C SER A 179 19.13 -9.12 -6.35
N LEU A 180 18.08 -8.47 -5.85
CA LEU A 180 17.59 -8.66 -4.49
C LEU A 180 16.90 -10.03 -4.35
N PHE A 181 16.02 -10.39 -5.28
CA PHE A 181 15.24 -11.61 -5.19
C PHE A 181 16.04 -12.90 -5.46
N SER A 182 17.20 -12.81 -6.12
CA SER A 182 18.06 -13.97 -6.38
C SER A 182 18.86 -14.44 -5.16
N ASP A 183 19.08 -13.59 -4.16
CA ASP A 183 19.81 -13.95 -2.94
C ASP A 183 18.86 -14.17 -1.76
N LEU A 184 18.33 -15.39 -1.67
CA LEU A 184 17.37 -15.76 -0.62
C LEU A 184 17.95 -15.67 0.79
N LEU A 185 19.27 -15.82 0.96
CA LEU A 185 19.92 -15.70 2.27
C LEU A 185 19.94 -14.24 2.72
N VAL A 186 20.35 -13.33 1.83
CA VAL A 186 20.31 -11.89 2.09
C VAL A 186 18.88 -11.43 2.35
N LEU A 187 17.90 -11.90 1.57
CA LEU A 187 16.48 -11.62 1.80
C LEU A 187 15.99 -12.11 3.15
N GLU A 188 16.37 -13.32 3.57
CA GLU A 188 15.98 -13.87 4.87
C GLU A 188 16.50 -12.96 6.01
N HIS A 189 17.74 -12.50 5.90
CA HIS A 189 18.30 -11.53 6.85
C HIS A 189 17.56 -10.18 6.84
N ILE A 190 17.19 -9.66 5.66
CA ILE A 190 16.41 -8.42 5.53
C ILE A 190 15.03 -8.60 6.18
N VAL A 191 14.33 -9.70 5.89
CA VAL A 191 12.98 -9.99 6.40
C VAL A 191 13.02 -10.14 7.92
N ILE A 192 13.96 -10.90 8.47
CA ILE A 192 14.12 -11.07 9.93
C ILE A 192 14.40 -9.71 10.59
N ARG A 193 15.36 -8.95 10.08
CA ARG A 193 15.71 -7.64 10.63
C ARG A 193 14.53 -6.66 10.55
N ASN A 194 13.87 -6.58 9.40
CA ASN A 194 12.73 -5.69 9.21
C ASN A 194 11.60 -6.05 10.19
N ARG A 195 11.28 -7.34 10.36
CA ARG A 195 10.27 -7.79 11.36
C ARG A 195 10.64 -7.39 12.78
N MET A 196 11.91 -7.48 13.17
CA MET A 196 12.36 -7.03 14.49
C MET A 196 12.21 -5.52 14.66
N LEU A 197 12.63 -4.73 13.67
CA LEU A 197 12.53 -3.27 13.71
C LEU A 197 11.06 -2.81 13.75
N LEU A 198 10.19 -3.41 12.93
CA LEU A 198 8.75 -3.16 12.93
C LEU A 198 8.13 -3.47 14.29
N ARG A 199 8.48 -4.60 14.90
CA ARG A 199 7.99 -4.98 16.22
C ARG A 199 8.38 -3.94 17.28
N ASN A 200 9.65 -3.56 17.34
CA ASN A 200 10.13 -2.60 18.34
C ASN A 200 9.43 -1.24 18.20
N ALA A 201 9.25 -0.75 16.96
CA ALA A 201 8.57 0.50 16.71
C ALA A 201 7.06 0.42 17.03
N ALA A 202 6.41 -0.70 16.72
CA ALA A 202 5.01 -0.96 17.06
C ALA A 202 4.78 -1.08 18.57
N GLU A 203 5.71 -1.71 19.31
CA GLU A 203 5.68 -1.79 20.78
C GLU A 203 5.81 -0.40 21.39
N LEU A 204 6.78 0.41 20.93
CA LEU A 204 7.01 1.77 21.42
C LEU A 204 5.75 2.66 21.28
N ILE A 205 5.17 2.73 20.08
CA ILE A 205 3.96 3.54 19.88
C ILE A 205 2.74 2.95 20.63
N GLY A 206 2.65 1.62 20.71
CA GLY A 206 1.59 0.95 21.45
C GLY A 206 1.65 1.25 22.95
N ASP A 207 2.85 1.25 23.54
CA ASP A 207 3.06 1.57 24.95
C ASP A 207 2.78 3.05 25.23
N PHE A 208 3.16 3.95 24.33
CA PHE A 208 2.80 5.37 24.39
C PHE A 208 1.28 5.57 24.39
N LEU A 209 0.57 5.00 23.42
CA LEU A 209 -0.89 5.12 23.33
C LEU A 209 -1.59 4.51 24.55
N PHE A 210 -1.08 3.38 25.04
CA PHE A 210 -1.60 2.72 26.25
C PHE A 210 -1.41 3.59 27.49
N PHE A 211 -0.22 4.18 27.67
CA PHE A 211 0.09 5.08 28.78
C PHE A 211 -0.84 6.31 28.80
N HIS A 212 -1.11 6.90 27.62
CA HIS A 212 -2.03 8.02 27.45
C HIS A 212 -3.51 7.63 27.41
N ARG A 213 -3.83 6.33 27.55
CA ARG A 213 -5.20 5.78 27.59
C ARG A 213 -6.00 6.00 26.30
N PHE A 214 -5.32 6.02 25.15
CA PHE A 214 -6.00 6.00 23.87
C PHE A 214 -6.48 4.59 23.52
N ILE A 215 -7.60 4.51 22.79
CA ILE A 215 -8.10 3.26 22.23
C ILE A 215 -7.38 3.04 20.90
N PHE A 216 -6.78 1.87 20.69
CA PHE A 216 -6.08 1.55 19.44
C PHE A 216 -6.11 0.06 19.15
N TYR A 217 -5.91 -0.29 17.88
CA TYR A 217 -5.68 -1.67 17.46
C TYR A 217 -4.19 -1.97 17.51
N ARG A 218 -3.78 -2.96 18.30
CA ARG A 218 -2.38 -3.42 18.35
C ARG A 218 -1.98 -3.92 16.95
N PRO A 219 -0.93 -3.34 16.32
CA PRO A 219 -0.51 -3.76 15.00
C PRO A 219 0.05 -5.19 15.04
N ALA A 220 -0.56 -6.10 14.29
CA ALA A 220 0.01 -7.43 14.03
C ALA A 220 0.93 -7.43 12.80
N ALA A 221 0.75 -6.45 11.91
CA ALA A 221 1.48 -6.18 10.68
C ALA A 221 1.37 -4.69 10.36
N ASP A 222 1.89 -4.28 9.20
CA ASP A 222 1.85 -2.91 8.66
C ASP A 222 2.92 -1.95 9.23
N VAL A 223 2.89 -0.71 8.74
CA VAL A 223 3.82 0.38 9.03
C VAL A 223 3.18 1.53 9.82
N PHE A 224 1.91 1.37 10.18
CA PHE A 224 1.10 2.34 10.90
C PHE A 224 0.20 1.69 11.95
N ILE A 225 -0.29 2.49 12.89
CA ILE A 225 -1.25 2.10 13.91
C ILE A 225 -2.57 2.85 13.71
N TRP A 226 -3.69 2.17 13.96
CA TRP A 226 -5.02 2.77 13.93
C TRP A 226 -5.50 3.04 15.35
N THR A 227 -5.76 4.31 15.66
CA THR A 227 -5.99 4.80 17.03
C THR A 227 -7.10 5.84 17.07
N ARG A 228 -7.80 5.93 18.19
CA ARG A 228 -8.91 6.85 18.41
C ARG A 228 -8.46 8.03 19.28
N LEU A 229 -7.93 9.06 18.63
CA LEU A 229 -7.43 10.27 19.29
C LEU A 229 -8.54 11.26 19.65
N GLY A 230 -9.63 11.30 18.87
CA GLY A 230 -10.76 12.21 19.10
C GLY A 230 -11.73 11.79 20.22
N GLY A 231 -11.54 10.58 20.78
CA GLY A 231 -12.44 10.01 21.77
C GLY A 231 -13.75 9.46 21.19
N GLU A 232 -14.63 8.96 22.06
CA GLU A 232 -15.88 8.29 21.65
C GLU A 232 -16.94 9.27 21.13
N SER A 233 -16.95 10.50 21.65
CA SER A 233 -17.89 11.56 21.29
C SER A 233 -17.36 12.50 20.21
N ALA A 234 -16.34 12.08 19.45
CA ALA A 234 -15.75 12.89 18.40
C ALA A 234 -16.78 13.25 17.32
N THR A 235 -16.63 14.45 16.76
CA THR A 235 -17.39 14.97 15.64
C THR A 235 -16.44 15.39 14.52
N LYS A 236 -16.98 15.69 13.34
CA LYS A 236 -16.19 16.26 12.23
C LYS A 236 -15.47 17.55 12.63
N ASP A 237 -16.14 18.39 13.42
CA ASP A 237 -15.56 19.66 13.89
C ASP A 237 -14.42 19.43 14.89
N SER A 238 -14.58 18.51 15.84
CA SER A 238 -13.50 18.20 16.80
C SER A 238 -12.30 17.53 16.13
N ASP A 239 -12.53 16.69 15.12
CA ASP A 239 -11.44 16.10 14.33
C ASP A 239 -10.70 17.18 13.54
N ALA A 240 -11.40 18.15 12.96
CA ALA A 240 -10.78 19.29 12.28
C ALA A 240 -9.98 20.16 13.26
N GLU A 241 -10.44 20.36 14.49
CA GLU A 241 -9.69 21.03 15.56
C GLU A 241 -8.42 20.27 15.96
N LEU A 242 -8.48 18.94 16.06
CA LEU A 242 -7.32 18.10 16.30
C LEU A 242 -6.31 18.18 15.16
N MET A 243 -6.76 18.13 13.91
CA MET A 243 -5.90 18.30 12.73
C MET A 243 -5.17 19.65 12.74
N ARG A 244 -5.86 20.74 13.13
CA ARG A 244 -5.22 22.05 13.33
C ARG A 244 -4.20 22.05 14.47
N SER A 245 -4.46 21.29 15.53
CA SER A 245 -3.56 21.15 16.68
C SER A 245 -2.28 20.39 16.28
N PHE A 246 -2.40 19.28 15.53
CA PHE A 246 -1.26 18.56 14.97
C PHE A 246 -0.42 19.44 14.04
N ALA A 247 -1.06 20.22 13.17
CA ALA A 247 -0.36 21.17 12.30
C ALA A 247 0.39 22.23 13.11
N SER A 248 -0.22 22.76 14.17
CA SER A 248 0.43 23.73 15.08
C SER A 248 1.62 23.12 15.83
N ALA A 249 1.52 21.84 16.20
CA ALA A 249 2.59 21.05 16.81
C ALA A 249 3.65 20.58 15.79
N LYS A 250 3.46 20.84 14.48
CA LYS A 250 4.34 20.41 13.38
C LYS A 250 4.52 18.90 13.30
N VAL A 251 3.45 18.13 13.52
CA VAL A 251 3.41 16.68 13.29
C VAL A 251 2.24 16.37 12.38
N SER A 252 2.44 15.58 11.32
CA SER A 252 1.34 15.17 10.46
C SER A 252 0.79 13.81 10.88
N VAL A 253 -0.53 13.71 10.96
CA VAL A 253 -1.26 12.49 11.30
C VAL A 253 -2.41 12.36 10.29
N ALA A 254 -2.71 11.16 9.83
CA ALA A 254 -3.80 10.98 8.87
C ALA A 254 -5.14 10.86 9.62
N SER A 255 -6.11 11.70 9.27
CA SER A 255 -7.50 11.56 9.70
C SER A 255 -8.08 10.24 9.21
N GLY A 256 -9.05 9.68 9.93
CA GLY A 256 -9.72 8.46 9.50
C GLY A 256 -10.71 8.65 8.35
N VAL A 257 -11.13 9.88 8.10
CA VAL A 257 -12.19 10.21 7.11
C VAL A 257 -11.82 9.79 5.68
N PRO A 258 -10.61 10.08 5.14
CA PRO A 258 -10.24 9.64 3.79
C PRO A 258 -10.25 8.11 3.62
N PHE A 259 -10.13 7.37 4.72
CA PHE A 259 -10.19 5.91 4.73
C PHE A 259 -11.61 5.36 4.93
N GLN A 260 -12.65 6.21 4.85
CA GLN A 260 -14.04 5.82 5.09
C GLN A 260 -14.25 5.23 6.49
N ALA A 261 -13.58 5.79 7.51
CA ALA A 261 -13.82 5.40 8.89
C ALA A 261 -15.30 5.63 9.27
N LYS A 262 -15.91 4.62 9.88
CA LYS A 262 -17.33 4.65 10.26
C LYS A 262 -17.67 5.77 11.23
N ASP A 263 -16.80 6.00 12.22
CA ASP A 263 -16.99 7.00 13.27
C ASP A 263 -15.90 8.08 13.18
N CYS A 264 -16.21 9.29 13.64
CA CYS A 264 -15.20 10.34 13.87
C CYS A 264 -14.25 9.94 15.01
N GLY A 265 -13.09 10.60 15.07
CA GLY A 265 -12.09 10.45 16.13
C GLY A 265 -11.03 9.39 15.86
N TRP A 266 -11.11 8.67 14.74
CA TRP A 266 -10.10 7.70 14.32
C TRP A 266 -9.00 8.35 13.48
N PHE A 267 -7.76 7.92 13.70
CA PHE A 267 -6.56 8.44 13.06
C PHE A 267 -5.57 7.31 12.79
N ARG A 268 -4.76 7.49 11.73
CA ARG A 268 -3.63 6.64 11.39
C ARG A 268 -2.32 7.35 11.68
N ILE A 269 -1.44 6.70 12.44
CA ILE A 269 -0.09 7.20 12.72
C ILE A 269 0.93 6.20 12.17
N THR A 270 1.79 6.63 11.25
CA THR A 270 2.95 5.84 10.81
C THR A 270 4.01 5.81 11.90
N PHE A 271 4.45 4.62 12.28
CA PHE A 271 5.45 4.44 13.34
C PHE A 271 6.82 4.00 12.83
N THR A 272 6.96 3.76 11.52
CA THR A 272 8.18 3.17 10.94
C THR A 272 9.20 4.22 10.50
N LEU A 273 9.46 5.17 11.40
CA LEU A 273 10.42 6.25 11.26
C LEU A 273 11.74 5.90 11.97
N PRO A 274 12.87 6.59 11.67
CA PRO A 274 14.04 6.54 12.53
C PRO A 274 13.67 6.80 14.00
N HIS A 275 14.27 6.06 14.93
CA HIS A 275 13.88 6.05 16.35
C HIS A 275 13.71 7.46 16.93
N ASP A 276 14.68 8.35 16.73
CA ASP A 276 14.64 9.70 17.29
C ASP A 276 13.52 10.55 16.67
N ALA A 277 13.20 10.33 15.40
CA ALA A 277 12.06 10.99 14.74
C ALA A 277 10.72 10.45 15.27
N LEU A 278 10.61 9.16 15.56
CA LEU A 278 9.42 8.60 16.20
C LEU A 278 9.21 9.20 17.59
N ILE A 279 10.26 9.27 18.42
CA ILE A 279 10.19 9.88 19.75
C ILE A 279 9.81 11.37 19.68
N GLU A 280 10.46 12.12 18.79
CA GLU A 280 10.14 13.54 18.57
C GLU A 280 8.68 13.72 18.11
N GLY A 281 8.22 12.87 17.19
CA GLY A 281 6.84 12.91 16.68
C GLY A 281 5.80 12.63 17.77
N LEU A 282 6.07 11.67 18.67
CA LEU A 282 5.18 11.36 19.80
C LEU A 282 5.26 12.41 20.92
N SER A 283 6.34 13.17 21.01
CA SER A 283 6.50 14.24 22.00
C SER A 283 5.78 15.54 21.60
N ARG A 284 5.50 15.73 20.32
CA ARG A 284 4.77 16.89 19.77
C ARG A 284 3.27 16.74 19.98
#